data_AF-A0A392PCS3-F1
#
_entry.id   AF-A0A392PCS3-F1
#
_cell.length_a   1.000
_cell.length_b   1.000
_cell.length_c   1.000
_cell.angle_alpha   90.00
_cell.angle_beta   90.00
_cell.angle_gamma   90.00
#
_symmetry.space_group_name_H-M   'P 1'
#
loop_
_entity.id
_entity.type
_entity.pdbx_description
1 polymer ?
#
loop_
_entity_poly.entity_id
_entity_poly.type
_entity_poly.pdbx_seq_one_letter_code
_entity_poly.pdbx_strand_id
1 'polypeptide(L)' 'MQDLRPEIPRDTHPKLVELIHRCWHKDPCLRPNFSEIIKFLQHINIMIAGKKKKVKVKAKGMHEHD' A
#
# COMPACT_ATOMS: atom_id res chain seq x y z
N MET A 1 -15.41 -27.89 1.39
CA MET A 1 -14.65 -26.84 2.11
C MET A 1 -15.34 -25.52 1.82
N GLN A 2 -15.85 -24.85 2.85
CA GLN A 2 -16.46 -23.53 2.66
C GLN A 2 -15.33 -22.49 2.64
N ASP A 3 -15.19 -21.76 1.53
CA ASP A 3 -14.26 -20.64 1.38
C ASP A 3 -14.85 -19.41 2.09
N LEU A 4 -14.96 -19.50 3.41
CA LEU A 4 -15.54 -18.44 4.23
C LEU A 4 -14.54 -17.29 4.33
N ARG A 5 -14.95 -16.14 3.80
CA ARG A 5 -14.30 -14.86 4.01
C ARG A 5 -15.28 -13.93 4.73
N PRO A 6 -14.82 -13.12 5.69
CA PRO A 6 -15.70 -12.18 6.37
C PRO A 6 -16.23 -11.15 5.37
N GLU A 7 -17.41 -10.60 5.67
CA GLU A 7 -17.94 -9.47 4.93
C GLU A 7 -17.00 -8.26 5.07
N ILE A 8 -16.74 -7.58 3.96
CA ILE A 8 -15.95 -6.35 3.96
C ILE A 8 -16.88 -5.19 4.36
N PRO A 9 -16.51 -4.36 5.36
CA PRO A 9 -17.34 -3.24 5.78
C PRO A 9 -17.71 -2.30 4.62
N ARG A 10 -18.95 -1.80 4.59
CA ARG A 10 -19.50 -1.01 3.46
C ARG A 10 -18.78 0.32 3.23
N ASP A 11 -18.17 0.87 4.29
CA ASP A 11 -17.38 2.10 4.29
C ASP A 11 -15.91 1.88 3.89
N THR A 12 -15.53 0.64 3.57
CA THR A 12 -14.17 0.33 3.10
C THR A 12 -13.91 0.98 1.74
N HIS A 13 -12.80 1.72 1.64
CA HIS A 13 -12.40 2.36 0.39
C HIS A 13 -12.31 1.35 -0.77
N PRO A 14 -12.89 1.61 -1.97
CA PRO A 14 -12.99 0.63 -3.05
C PRO A 14 -11.66 0.00 -3.48
N LYS A 15 -10.56 0.77 -3.45
CA LYS A 15 -9.22 0.26 -3.74
C LYS A 15 -8.71 -0.74 -2.69
N LEU A 16 -9.08 -0.56 -1.42
CA LEU A 16 -8.73 -1.52 -0.38
C LEU A 16 -9.54 -2.82 -0.54
N VAL A 17 -10.82 -2.71 -0.92
CA VAL A 17 -11.67 -3.87 -1.30
C VAL A 17 -11.03 -4.68 -2.43
N GLU A 18 -10.55 -4.00 -3.48
CA GLU A 18 -9.82 -4.62 -4.61
C GLU A 18 -8.60 -5.42 -4.13
N LEU A 19 -7.78 -4.83 -3.25
CA LEU A 19 -6.61 -5.50 -2.68
C LEU A 19 -7.00 -6.72 -1.83
N ILE A 20 -8.02 -6.59 -0.97
CA ILE A 20 -8.50 -7.68 -0.12
C ILE A 20 -8.95 -8.87 -0.97
N HIS A 21 -9.71 -8.65 -2.04
CA HIS A 21 -10.13 -9.72 -2.95
C HIS A 21 -8.95 -10.42 -3.63
N ARG A 22 -7.93 -9.66 -4.07
CA ARG A 22 -6.70 -10.24 -4.64
C ARG A 22 -5.94 -11.09 -3.62
N CYS A 23 -5.83 -10.63 -2.37
CA CYS A 23 -5.20 -11.39 -1.29
C CYS A 23 -5.99 -12.65 -0.91
N TRP A 24 -7.31 -12.63 -1.06
CA TRP A 24 -8.19 -13.76 -0.76
C TRP A 24 -8.44 -14.70 -1.94
N HIS A 25 -7.71 -14.54 -3.05
CA HIS A 25 -7.89 -15.39 -4.21
C HIS A 25 -7.73 -16.88 -3.86
N LYS A 26 -8.64 -17.73 -4.35
CA LYS A 26 -8.61 -19.19 -4.11
C LYS A 26 -7.31 -19.80 -4.58
N ASP A 27 -6.96 -19.51 -5.83
CA ASP A 27 -5.66 -19.87 -6.41
C ASP A 27 -4.52 -19.06 -5.75
N PRO A 28 -3.56 -19.72 -5.07
CA PRO A 28 -2.40 -19.05 -4.47
C PRO A 28 -1.52 -18.33 -5.48
N CYS A 29 -1.45 -18.80 -6.74
CA CYS A 29 -0.62 -18.21 -7.78
C CYS A 29 -1.13 -16.83 -8.23
N LEU A 30 -2.41 -16.54 -8.00
CA LEU A 30 -3.05 -15.26 -8.31
C LEU A 30 -3.02 -14.28 -7.15
N ARG A 31 -2.55 -14.70 -5.97
CA ARG A 31 -2.36 -13.80 -4.84
C ARG A 31 -1.15 -12.90 -5.08
N PRO A 32 -1.23 -11.61 -4.76
CA PRO A 32 -0.08 -10.72 -4.89
C PRO A 32 1.01 -11.13 -3.90
N ASN A 33 2.26 -11.04 -4.32
CA ASN A 33 3.38 -11.15 -3.39
C ASN A 33 3.47 -9.91 -2.51
N PHE A 34 4.26 -10.01 -1.43
CA PHE A 34 4.34 -8.94 -0.43
C PHE A 34 4.80 -7.60 -1.02
N SER A 35 5.72 -7.61 -1.99
CA SER A 35 6.20 -6.39 -2.67
C SER A 35 5.09 -5.70 -3.47
N GLU A 36 4.21 -6.48 -4.12
CA GLU A 36 3.04 -5.94 -4.81
C GLU A 36 2.02 -5.34 -3.84
N ILE A 37 1.78 -6.01 -2.70
CA ILE A 37 0.90 -5.51 -1.64
C ILE A 37 1.39 -4.15 -1.14
N ILE A 38 2.68 -4.03 -0.82
CA ILE A 38 3.27 -2.76 -0.35
C ILE A 38 3.11 -1.65 -1.38
N LYS A 39 3.42 -1.91 -2.67
CA LYS A 39 3.25 -0.92 -3.75
C LYS A 39 1.80 -0.47 -3.87
N PHE A 40 0.85 -1.39 -3.77
CA PHE A 40 -0.57 -1.09 -3.84
C PHE A 40 -1.00 -0.22 -2.65
N LEU A 41 -0.63 -0.59 -1.43
CA LEU A 41 -0.94 0.19 -0.22
C LEU A 41 -0.33 1.60 -0.25
N GLN A 42 0.90 1.75 -0.73
CA GLN A 42 1.52 3.06 -0.93
C GLN A 42 0.74 3.92 -1.93
N HIS A 43 0.26 3.32 -3.03
CA HIS A 43 -0.58 4.01 -4.00
C HIS A 43 -1.89 4.50 -3.36
N ILE A 44 -2.60 3.63 -2.62
CA ILE A 44 -3.81 4.02 -1.88
C ILE A 44 -3.52 5.19 -0.93
N ASN A 45 -2.44 5.09 -0.16
CA ASN A 45 -2.05 6.12 0.80
C ASN A 45 -1.80 7.48 0.12
N ILE A 46 -1.16 7.50 -1.06
CA ILE A 46 -0.94 8.73 -1.83
C ILE A 46 -2.26 9.33 -2.33
N MET A 47 -3.19 8.49 -2.81
CA MET A 47 -4.50 8.95 -3.30
C MET A 47 -5.35 9.53 -2.17
N ILE A 48 -5.34 8.90 -1.00
CA ILE A 48 -6.17 9.31 0.15
C ILE A 48 -5.55 10.48 0.91
N ALA A 49 -4.22 10.47 1.15
CA ALA A 49 -3.57 11.48 1.99
C ALA A 49 -3.34 12.83 1.29
N GLY A 50 -3.65 12.95 0.00
CA GLY A 50 -3.25 14.08 -0.82
C GLY A 50 -1.73 14.13 -1.00
N LYS A 51 -1.24 14.72 -2.11
CA LYS A 51 0.20 14.80 -2.43
C LYS A 51 1.02 15.36 -1.25
N LYS A 52 1.73 14.50 -0.52
CA LYS A 52 2.77 14.95 0.43
C LYS A 52 3.92 15.54 -0.39
N LYS A 53 4.16 16.85 -0.24
CA LYS A 53 5.27 17.55 -0.91
C LYS A 53 6.58 16.84 -0.58
N LYS A 54 7.41 16.59 -1.60
CA LYS A 54 8.76 16.05 -1.42
C LYS A 54 9.56 17.00 -0.51
N VAL A 55 9.82 16.60 0.72
CA VAL A 55 10.74 17.32 1.60
C VAL A 55 12.13 17.12 1.01
N LYS A 56 12.70 18.18 0.43
CA LYS A 56 14.10 18.22 0.04
C LYS A 56 14.93 18.25 1.33
N VAL A 57 15.48 17.11 1.74
CA VAL A 57 16.54 17.11 2.75
C VAL A 57 17.77 17.73 2.07
N LYS A 58 18.08 18.99 2.41
CA LYS A 58 19.37 19.58 2.10
C LYS A 58 20.41 18.90 3.01
N ALA A 59 21.33 18.15 2.44
CA ALA A 59 22.57 17.83 3.14
C ALA A 59 23.31 19.16 3.36
N LYS A 60 23.42 19.60 4.62
CA LYS A 60 24.24 20.74 5.01
C LYS A 60 25.66 20.21 5.23
N GLY A 61 26.60 20.73 4.45
CA GLY A 61 27.98 20.27 4.36
C GLY A 61 28.72 20.31 5.71
N MET A 62 29.70 19.42 5.82
CA MET A 62 30.76 19.48 6.81
C MET A 62 31.87 20.33 6.21
N HIS A 63 32.10 21.51 6.78
CA HIS A 63 33.36 22.25 6.61
C HIS A 63 34.40 21.51 7.46
N GLU A 64 35.44 20.98 6.84
CA GLU A 64 36.69 20.68 7.54
C GLU A 64 37.42 22.01 7.76
N HIS A 65 37.78 22.26 9.01
CA HIS A 65 38.65 23.34 9.46
C HIS A 65 40.00 22.72 9.84
N ASP A 66 41.06 23.39 9.38
CA ASP A 66 42.50 23.28 9.68
C ASP A 66 43.29 22.05 9.19
#